data_AF-A0A7Y4M195-F1
#
_entry.id   AF-A0A7Y4M195-F1
#
_cell.length_a   1.000
_cell.length_b   1.000
_cell.length_c   1.000
_cell.angle_alpha   90.00
_cell.angle_beta   90.00
_cell.angle_gamma   90.00
#
_symmetry.space_group_name_H-M   'P 1'
#
loop_
_entity.id
_entity.type
_entity.pdbx_description
1 polymer ?
#
loop_
_entity_poly.entity_id
_entity_poly.type
_entity_poly.pdbx_seq_one_letter_code
_entity_poly.pdbx_strand_id
1 'polypeptide(L)' 'MANVLTTGAWFSTPTKKPSFLSRLLRVQLEARQRRADRLVEQYLAARGFTLTDDAEREIGRLLASGGRQP' A
#
# COMPACT_ATOMS: atom_id res chain seq x y z
N MET A 1 33.04 -12.59 -40.72
CA MET A 1 31.73 -12.71 -40.03
C MET A 1 31.93 -13.51 -38.76
N ALA A 2 31.68 -12.89 -37.60
CA ALA A 2 31.48 -13.49 -36.26
C ALA A 2 31.94 -12.48 -35.20
N ASN A 3 31.04 -11.61 -34.74
CA ASN A 3 31.01 -11.17 -33.32
C ASN A 3 29.73 -10.36 -33.02
N VAL A 4 28.56 -10.99 -33.10
CA VAL A 4 27.27 -10.35 -32.74
C VAL A 4 26.66 -11.02 -31.49
N LEU A 5 27.47 -11.72 -30.69
CA LEU A 5 27.01 -12.46 -29.51
C LEU A 5 27.30 -11.78 -28.17
N THR A 6 27.82 -10.54 -28.16
CA THR A 6 28.16 -9.81 -26.91
C THR A 6 27.11 -8.76 -26.51
N THR A 7 26.05 -8.54 -27.28
CA THR A 7 25.06 -7.48 -27.02
C THR A 7 23.79 -8.00 -26.30
N GLY A 8 23.92 -9.03 -25.45
CA GLY A 8 22.77 -9.60 -24.74
C GLY A 8 22.85 -9.59 -23.21
N ALA A 9 24.05 -9.43 -22.64
CA ALA A 9 24.30 -9.78 -21.23
C ALA A 9 24.46 -8.59 -20.26
N TRP A 10 24.30 -7.35 -20.71
CA TRP A 10 24.71 -6.16 -19.93
C TRP A 10 23.57 -5.37 -19.29
N PHE A 11 22.31 -5.82 -19.38
CA PHE A 11 21.15 -5.11 -18.82
C PHE A 11 20.46 -5.79 -17.63
N SER A 12 21.06 -6.85 -17.06
CA SER A 12 20.62 -7.34 -15.75
C SER A 12 21.46 -6.66 -14.67
N THR A 13 21.18 -5.38 -14.37
CA THR A 13 21.64 -4.80 -13.10
C THR A 13 21.10 -5.67 -11.98
N PRO A 14 21.95 -6.29 -11.14
CA PRO A 14 21.47 -7.06 -10.00
C PRO A 14 20.66 -6.12 -9.12
N THR A 15 19.33 -6.26 -9.11
CA THR A 15 18.51 -5.52 -8.15
C THR A 15 18.89 -6.06 -6.78
N LYS A 16 19.63 -5.26 -6.01
CA LYS A 16 20.04 -5.65 -4.64
C LYS A 16 18.77 -6.11 -3.93
N LYS A 17 18.77 -7.38 -3.50
CA LYS A 17 17.64 -7.94 -2.75
C LYS A 17 17.32 -6.96 -1.62
N PRO A 18 16.08 -6.46 -1.52
CA PRO A 18 15.74 -5.48 -0.50
C PRO A 18 16.10 -6.08 0.86
N SER A 19 16.76 -5.29 1.70
CA SER A 19 17.22 -5.74 3.02
C SER A 19 16.04 -6.29 3.82
N PHE A 20 16.31 -7.17 4.80
CA PHE A 20 15.26 -7.72 5.66
C PHE A 20 14.38 -6.62 6.28
N LEU A 21 15.00 -5.53 6.77
CA LEU A 21 14.27 -4.39 7.34
C LEU A 21 13.40 -3.69 6.29
N SER A 22 13.91 -3.49 5.07
CA SER A 22 13.13 -2.90 3.98
C SER A 22 11.91 -3.77 3.62
N ARG A 23 12.07 -5.09 3.62
CA ARG A 23 10.96 -6.04 3.39
C ARG A 23 9.95 -6.00 4.54
N LEU A 24 10.42 -6.02 5.78
CA LEU A 24 9.56 -5.97 6.96
C LEU A 24 8.73 -4.68 6.99
N LEU A 25 9.35 -3.54 6.74
CA LEU A 25 8.66 -2.24 6.71
C LEU A 25 7.64 -2.19 5.58
N ARG A 26 7.95 -2.74 4.40
CA ARG A 26 6.99 -2.86 3.30
C ARG A 26 5.79 -3.70 3.71
N VAL A 27 6.00 -4.87 4.31
CA VAL A 27 4.91 -5.73 4.77
C VAL A 27 4.06 -5.04 5.83
N GLN A 28 4.66 -4.28 6.75
CA GLN A 28 3.91 -3.50 7.73
C GLN A 28 3.08 -2.38 7.10
N LEU A 29 3.63 -1.66 6.12
CA LEU A 29 2.90 -0.65 5.35
C LEU A 29 1.72 -1.26 4.60
N GLU A 30 1.94 -2.38 3.91
CA GLU A 30 0.86 -3.10 3.22
C GLU A 30 -0.23 -3.59 4.19
N ALA A 31 0.16 -4.12 5.36
CA ALA A 31 -0.80 -4.54 6.39
C ALA A 31 -1.61 -3.35 6.93
N ARG A 32 -0.99 -2.19 7.10
CA ARG A 32 -1.67 -0.95 7.50
C ARG A 32 -2.63 -0.46 6.43
N GLN A 33 -2.25 -0.51 5.16
CA GLN A 33 -3.13 -0.14 4.06
C GLN A 33 -4.37 -1.04 4.02
N ARG A 34 -4.21 -2.36 4.06
CA ARG A 34 -5.35 -3.29 4.08
C ARG A 34 -6.27 -3.06 5.28
N ARG A 35 -5.72 -2.65 6.43
CA ARG A 35 -6.52 -2.30 7.60
C ARG A 35 -7.31 -1.00 7.37
N ALA A 36 -6.69 0.01 6.77
CA ALA A 36 -7.38 1.25 6.40
C ALA A 36 -8.52 0.97 5.42
N ASP A 37 -8.26 0.16 4.38
CA ASP A 37 -9.25 -0.22 3.38
C ASP A 37 -10.47 -0.90 4.05
N ARG A 38 -10.24 -1.87 4.94
CA ARG A 38 -11.32 -2.53 5.70
C ARG A 38 -12.13 -1.57 6.57
N LEU A 39 -11.49 -0.58 7.18
CA LEU A 39 -12.18 0.41 8.02
C LEU A 39 -13.06 1.32 7.16
N VAL A 40 -12.57 1.72 5.99
CA VAL A 40 -13.36 2.49 5.02
C VAL A 40 -14.53 1.66 4.52
N GLU A 41 -14.31 0.39 4.16
CA GLU A 41 -15.37 -0.53 3.73
C GLU A 41 -16.44 -0.71 4.82
N GLN A 42 -16.05 -0.92 6.09
CA GLN A 42 -16.99 -1.03 7.21
C GLN A 42 -17.80 0.25 7.42
N TYR A 43 -17.15 1.40 7.30
CA TYR A 43 -17.81 2.68 7.42
C TYR A 43 -18.83 2.91 6.29
N LEU A 44 -18.46 2.62 5.05
CA LEU A 44 -19.37 2.68 3.90
C LEU A 44 -20.52 1.67 4.01
N ALA A 45 -20.27 0.47 4.53
CA ALA A 45 -21.32 -0.53 4.77
C ALA A 45 -22.33 -0.07 5.83
N ALA A 46 -21.88 0.65 6.87
CA ALA A 46 -22.76 1.13 7.93
C ALA A 46 -23.57 2.38 7.55
N ARG A 47 -22.98 3.29 6.77
CA ARG A 47 -23.58 4.61 6.45
C ARG A 47 -24.19 4.71 5.04
N GLY A 48 -23.83 3.79 4.14
CA GLY A 48 -24.13 3.85 2.71
C GLY A 48 -23.02 4.52 1.90
N PHE A 49 -23.09 4.42 0.57
CA PHE A 49 -22.03 4.83 -0.37
C PHE A 49 -21.94 6.36 -0.60
N THR A 50 -22.54 7.18 0.25
CA THR A 50 -22.56 8.64 0.08
C THR A 50 -21.31 9.24 0.71
N LEU A 51 -20.30 9.53 -0.11
CA LEU A 51 -19.11 10.29 0.26
C LEU A 51 -19.44 11.79 0.22
N THR A 52 -19.80 12.35 1.38
CA THR A 52 -19.86 13.80 1.60
C THR A 52 -18.59 14.27 2.30
N ASP A 53 -18.28 15.58 2.23
CA ASP A 53 -17.11 16.16 2.92
C ASP A 53 -17.06 15.80 4.42
N ASP A 54 -18.23 15.76 5.09
CA ASP A 54 -18.33 15.32 6.47
C ASP A 54 -17.99 13.83 6.65
N ALA A 55 -18.39 12.98 5.70
CA ALA A 55 -18.08 11.57 5.72
C ALA A 55 -16.58 11.32 5.50
N GLU A 56 -15.94 12.06 4.59
CA GLU A 56 -14.49 12.02 4.41
C GLU A 56 -13.75 12.48 5.66
N ARG A 57 -14.24 13.55 6.30
CA ARG A 57 -13.67 14.06 7.55
C ARG A 57 -13.79 13.05 8.69
N GLU A 58 -14.90 12.31 8.75
CA GLU A 58 -15.13 11.26 9.75
C GLU A 58 -14.27 10.03 9.50
N ILE A 59 -14.13 9.59 8.24
CA ILE A 59 -13.17 8.55 7.83
C ILE A 59 -11.74 8.97 8.23
N GLY A 60 -11.36 10.23 7.97
CA GLY A 60 -10.06 10.77 8.35
C GLY A 60 -9.81 10.70 9.85
N ARG A 61 -10.80 11.04 10.68
CA ARG A 61 -10.71 10.89 12.15
C ARG A 61 -10.59 9.43 12.56
N LEU A 62 -11.35 8.54 11.93
CA LEU A 62 -11.35 7.11 12.22
C LEU A 62 -10.01 6.44 11.87
N LEU A 63 -9.40 6.83 10.76
CA LEU A 63 -8.06 6.40 10.37
C LEU A 63 -6.98 6.93 11.33
N ALA A 64 -7.09 8.20 11.73
CA ALA A 64 -6.18 8.82 12.71
C ALA A 64 -6.28 8.19 14.10
N SER A 65 -7.48 7.77 14.53
CA SER A 65 -7.71 7.08 15.81
C SER A 65 -7.39 5.57 15.78
N GLY A 66 -7.02 5.02 14.62
CA GLY A 66 -6.73 3.60 14.45
C GLY A 66 -7.98 2.70 14.47
N GLY A 67 -9.15 3.25 14.14
CA GLY A 67 -10.43 2.55 14.16
C GLY A 67 -11.12 2.52 15.53
N ARG A 68 -10.65 3.31 16.50
CA ARG A 68 -11.37 3.51 17.76
C ARG A 68 -12.48 4.53 17.49
N GLN A 69 -13.72 4.06 17.38
CA GLN A 69 -14.89 4.92 17.42
C GLN A 69 -14.92 5.64 18.79
N PRO A 70 -15.31 6.92 18.84
CA PRO A 70 -15.61 7.58 20.12
C PRO A 70 -16.78 6.90 20.85
#